data_AF-A0A837I2D7-F1
#
_entry.id   AF-A0A837I2D7-F1
#
_cell.length_a   1.000
_cell.length_b   1.000
_cell.length_c   1.000
_cell.angle_alpha   90.00
_cell.angle_beta   90.00
_cell.angle_gamma   90.00
#
_symmetry.space_group_name_H-M   'P 1'
#
loop_
_entity.id
_entity.type
_entity.pdbx_description
1 polymer ?
#
loop_
_entity_poly.entity_id
_entity_poly.type
_entity_poly.pdbx_seq_one_letter_code
_entity_poly.pdbx_strand_id
1 'polypeptide(L)'
;MAKLDVVGCLPSKLLGLQRDMLEKWSGPDGELWVERIALTLQGKNPLEAVVKGPAWADEVVAQARRKLKKFFGRLQVDPVPGVWTPEFLENAAKYNMHPVYFIDLVLAKDWSLKNYTKQESWLYEKIREGKISADAVTLKRRWCLADFSVGVDYTDGSQVFPNDPWAPIIEKLRRDLRVIGKYDNTPCGSRFAITPKEWDDVVLAYMASALRVTRAQTCLERAGE
;
A
#
# COMPACT_ATOMS: atom_id res chain seq x y z
N MET A 1 30.18 20.35 -36.51
CA MET A 1 28.78 20.83 -36.42
C MET A 1 27.86 19.65 -36.58
N ALA A 2 27.23 19.19 -35.50
CA ALA A 2 26.19 18.16 -35.56
C ALA A 2 24.83 18.86 -35.38
N LYS A 3 23.94 18.72 -36.37
CA LYS A 3 22.56 19.21 -36.33
C LYS A 3 21.76 18.31 -35.40
N LEU A 4 21.12 18.93 -34.40
CA LEU A 4 20.10 18.30 -33.58
C LEU A 4 18.76 18.48 -34.29
N ASP A 5 18.14 17.39 -34.75
CA ASP A 5 16.78 17.43 -35.29
C ASP A 5 15.80 17.65 -34.14
N VAL A 6 15.23 18.86 -34.08
CA VAL A 6 14.15 19.22 -33.17
C VAL A 6 12.83 18.84 -33.84
N VAL A 7 12.26 17.72 -33.42
CA VAL A 7 10.87 17.36 -33.76
C VAL A 7 9.94 18.20 -32.88
N GLY A 8 9.33 19.20 -33.49
CA GLY A 8 8.31 20.03 -32.88
C GLY A 8 7.02 19.23 -32.59
N CYS A 9 6.51 19.35 -31.38
CA CYS A 9 5.13 19.00 -31.02
C CYS A 9 4.50 20.14 -30.23
N LEU A 10 3.23 20.40 -30.54
CA LEU A 10 2.45 21.61 -30.24
C LEU A 10 2.47 22.09 -28.77
N PRO A 11 2.44 23.43 -28.52
CA PRO A 11 2.57 24.03 -27.19
C PRO A 11 1.53 23.57 -26.14
N SER A 12 0.33 23.15 -26.57
CA SER A 12 -0.78 22.82 -25.66
C SER A 12 -0.64 21.45 -24.98
N LYS A 13 0.06 20.48 -25.58
CA LYS A 13 0.29 19.15 -24.97
C LYS A 13 1.47 19.13 -24.02
N LEU A 14 2.50 19.96 -24.25
CA LEU A 14 3.63 20.12 -23.34
C LEU A 14 3.26 20.88 -22.07
N LEU A 15 2.41 21.92 -22.17
CA LEU A 15 1.83 22.58 -20.99
C LEU A 15 0.89 21.66 -20.20
N GLY A 16 0.13 20.81 -20.90
CA GLY A 16 -0.70 19.77 -20.28
C GLY A 16 0.15 18.73 -19.55
N LEU A 17 1.22 18.23 -20.19
CA LEU A 17 2.16 17.28 -19.58
C LEU A 17 2.95 17.92 -18.45
N GLN A 18 3.38 19.18 -18.58
CA GLN A 18 4.05 19.92 -17.51
C GLN A 18 3.12 20.18 -16.33
N ARG A 19 1.85 20.56 -16.53
CA ARG A 19 0.88 20.72 -15.44
C ARG A 19 0.50 19.40 -14.81
N ASP A 20 0.28 18.36 -15.60
CA ASP A 20 -0.05 17.00 -15.12
C ASP A 20 1.16 16.37 -14.40
N MET A 21 2.39 16.64 -14.86
CA MET A 21 3.61 16.31 -14.13
C MET A 21 3.79 17.19 -12.89
N LEU A 22 3.54 18.50 -12.95
CA LEU A 22 3.60 19.38 -11.77
C LEU A 22 2.58 18.97 -10.70
N GLU A 23 1.35 18.63 -11.06
CA GLU A 23 0.30 18.13 -10.14
C GLU A 23 0.60 16.72 -9.62
N LYS A 24 1.20 15.84 -10.43
CA LYS A 24 1.56 14.47 -10.01
C LYS A 24 2.91 14.39 -9.31
N TRP A 25 3.78 15.38 -9.46
CA TRP A 25 5.14 15.44 -8.89
C TRP A 25 5.27 16.40 -7.71
N SER A 26 4.24 17.21 -7.45
CA SER A 26 4.04 17.80 -6.13
C SER A 26 3.31 16.78 -5.25
N GLY A 27 4.05 16.13 -4.35
CA GLY A 27 3.44 15.75 -3.07
C GLY A 27 2.93 17.02 -2.35
N PRO A 28 2.25 16.89 -1.20
CA PRO A 28 1.55 18.00 -0.53
C PRO A 28 2.36 19.31 -0.43
N ASP A 29 3.70 19.24 -0.42
CA ASP A 29 4.60 20.39 -0.26
C ASP A 29 5.58 20.66 -1.42
N GLY A 30 5.54 19.95 -2.56
CA GLY A 30 6.27 20.33 -3.80
C GLY A 30 7.82 20.46 -3.80
N GLU A 31 8.48 20.55 -2.65
CA GLU A 31 9.89 20.97 -2.54
C GLU A 31 10.90 19.80 -2.63
N LEU A 32 10.54 18.63 -2.12
CA LEU A 32 11.47 17.50 -1.91
C LEU A 32 12.03 16.87 -3.20
N TRP A 33 11.38 17.04 -4.35
CA TRP A 33 11.81 16.40 -5.61
C TRP A 33 12.58 17.31 -6.57
N VAL A 34 12.37 18.64 -6.50
CA VAL A 34 13.16 19.60 -7.28
C VAL A 34 14.62 19.57 -6.85
N GLU A 35 14.89 19.50 -5.54
CA GLU A 35 16.25 19.34 -5.01
C GLU A 35 16.91 18.04 -5.48
N ARG A 36 16.18 16.91 -5.51
CA ARG A 36 16.69 15.62 -5.99
C ARG A 36 17.06 15.65 -7.47
N ILE A 37 16.27 16.32 -8.29
CA ILE A 37 16.57 16.52 -9.71
C ILE A 37 17.79 17.44 -9.87
N ALA A 38 17.89 18.52 -9.10
CA ALA A 38 19.04 19.41 -9.10
C ALA A 38 20.34 18.67 -8.71
N LEU A 39 20.28 17.79 -7.71
CA LEU A 39 21.40 16.96 -7.29
C LEU A 39 21.83 15.96 -8.37
N THR A 40 20.87 15.34 -9.06
CA THR A 40 21.12 14.45 -10.19
C THR A 40 21.80 15.19 -11.34
N LEU A 41 21.33 16.39 -11.68
CA LEU A 41 21.91 17.26 -12.70
C LEU A 41 23.31 17.77 -12.33
N GLN A 42 23.63 17.87 -11.04
CA GLN A 42 24.96 18.20 -10.51
C GLN A 42 25.91 16.98 -10.45
N GLY A 43 25.50 15.81 -10.94
CA GLY A 43 26.30 14.58 -10.87
C GLY A 43 26.46 14.01 -9.46
N LYS A 44 25.64 14.46 -8.51
CA LYS A 44 25.58 13.93 -7.14
C LYS A 44 24.53 12.83 -7.09
N ASN A 45 24.79 11.78 -6.32
CA ASN A 45 23.84 10.69 -6.17
C ASN A 45 22.59 11.19 -5.40
N PRO A 46 21.40 11.24 -6.02
CA PRO A 46 20.17 11.67 -5.33
C PRO A 46 19.73 10.71 -4.22
N LEU A 47 20.32 9.50 -4.16
CA LEU A 47 20.15 8.54 -3.07
C LEU A 47 21.13 8.77 -1.91
N GLU A 48 22.20 9.56 -2.08
CA GLU A 48 23.10 9.96 -0.98
C GLU A 48 22.64 11.26 -0.32
N ALA A 49 21.98 12.13 -1.10
CA ALA A 49 21.21 13.24 -0.57
C ALA A 49 19.85 12.76 -0.05
N VAL A 50 19.88 11.79 0.87
CA VAL A 50 18.72 11.54 1.72
C VAL A 50 18.63 12.75 2.63
N VAL A 51 17.73 13.68 2.32
CA VAL A 51 17.19 14.58 3.34
C VAL A 51 16.81 13.67 4.49
N LYS A 52 17.61 13.68 5.57
CA LYS A 52 17.31 12.90 6.76
C LYS A 52 15.93 13.35 7.18
N GLY A 53 14.98 12.43 7.12
CA GLY A 53 13.66 12.71 7.64
C GLY A 53 13.78 13.08 9.12
N PRO A 54 12.73 13.67 9.70
CA PRO A 54 12.63 13.74 11.15
C PRO A 54 12.96 12.38 11.80
N ALA A 55 13.58 12.37 12.98
CA ALA A 55 14.18 11.17 13.59
C ALA A 55 13.25 9.96 13.67
N TRP A 56 11.94 10.17 13.79
CA TRP A 56 10.93 9.11 13.78
C TRP A 56 10.89 8.32 12.45
N ALA A 57 11.11 8.98 11.31
CA ALA A 57 11.08 8.35 9.99
C ALA A 57 12.29 7.43 9.80
N ASP A 58 13.46 7.89 10.23
CA ASP A 58 14.69 7.08 10.28
C ASP A 58 14.50 5.86 11.19
N GLU A 59 13.78 6.01 12.30
CA GLU A 59 13.47 4.90 13.18
C GLU A 59 12.56 3.87 12.51
N VAL A 60 11.49 4.29 11.83
CA VAL A 60 10.58 3.41 11.08
C VAL A 60 11.35 2.62 9.99
N VAL A 61 12.21 3.30 9.23
CA VAL A 61 13.10 2.67 8.24
C VAL A 61 14.05 1.68 8.91
N ALA A 62 14.66 2.05 10.04
CA ALA A 62 15.57 1.18 10.76
C ALA A 62 14.86 -0.07 11.32
N GLN A 63 13.64 0.07 11.83
CA GLN A 63 12.81 -1.05 12.28
C GLN A 63 12.49 -2.01 11.12
N ALA A 64 12.04 -1.49 9.98
CA ALA A 64 11.79 -2.30 8.78
C ALA A 64 13.06 -3.02 8.31
N ARG A 65 14.20 -2.32 8.26
CA ARG A 65 15.50 -2.89 7.90
C ARG A 65 15.91 -4.02 8.86
N ARG A 66 15.72 -3.86 10.17
CA ARG A 66 16.00 -4.91 11.16
C ARG A 66 15.14 -6.15 10.94
N LYS A 67 13.84 -5.98 10.71
CA LYS A 67 12.91 -7.08 10.44
C LYS A 67 13.28 -7.83 9.17
N LEU A 68 13.49 -7.11 8.07
CA LEU A 68 13.81 -7.70 6.76
C LEU A 68 15.21 -8.34 6.74
N LYS A 69 16.19 -7.76 7.45
CA LYS A 69 17.55 -8.33 7.53
C LYS A 69 17.57 -9.75 8.04
N LYS A 70 16.66 -10.09 8.96
CA LYS A 70 16.55 -11.44 9.50
C LYS A 70 16.16 -12.48 8.44
N PHE A 71 15.37 -12.09 7.44
CA PHE A 71 14.80 -12.99 6.44
C PHE A 71 15.52 -12.93 5.09
N PHE A 72 16.01 -11.75 4.70
CA PHE A 72 16.52 -11.49 3.35
C PHE A 72 17.94 -10.90 3.33
N GLY A 73 18.59 -10.76 4.49
CA GLY A 73 19.94 -10.18 4.57
C GLY A 73 19.97 -8.66 4.38
N ARG A 74 21.12 -8.11 4.00
CA ARG A 74 21.29 -6.64 3.91
C ARG A 74 20.54 -6.09 2.70
N LEU A 75 19.46 -5.34 2.96
CA LEU A 75 18.62 -4.73 1.93
C LEU A 75 18.53 -3.21 2.09
N GLN A 76 18.26 -2.54 0.97
CA GLN A 76 17.86 -1.15 0.94
C GLN A 76 16.36 -1.04 1.22
N VAL A 77 16.00 -0.16 2.15
CA VAL A 77 14.62 0.20 2.48
C VAL A 77 14.43 1.64 2.04
N ASP A 78 13.35 1.91 1.31
CA ASP A 78 13.06 3.28 0.86
C ASP A 78 12.75 4.19 2.04
N PRO A 79 12.97 5.51 1.89
CA PRO A 79 12.45 6.49 2.82
C PRO A 79 10.94 6.30 3.02
N VAL A 80 10.46 6.61 4.23
CA VAL A 80 9.02 6.63 4.52
C VAL A 80 8.32 7.60 3.54
N PRO A 81 7.11 7.30 3.04
CA PRO A 81 6.37 8.23 2.21
C PRO A 81 6.18 9.57 2.93
N GLY A 82 6.41 10.69 2.23
CA GLY A 82 6.30 12.03 2.84
C GLY A 82 4.91 12.36 3.37
N VAL A 83 3.88 11.64 2.90
CA VAL A 83 2.49 11.75 3.40
C VAL A 83 2.29 11.11 4.77
N TRP A 84 3.21 10.28 5.26
CA TRP A 84 3.13 9.72 6.60
C TRP A 84 3.79 10.70 7.57
N THR A 85 2.99 11.24 8.48
CA THR A 85 3.46 12.04 9.61
C THR A 85 3.32 11.25 10.91
N PRO A 86 3.95 11.66 12.03
CA PRO A 86 3.70 11.04 13.33
C PRO A 86 2.21 10.98 13.68
N GLU A 87 1.48 12.07 13.45
CA GLU A 87 0.05 12.15 13.74
C GLU A 87 -0.76 11.20 12.87
N PHE A 88 -0.37 11.03 11.61
CA PHE A 88 -0.97 10.05 10.71
C PHE A 88 -0.74 8.62 11.22
N LEU A 89 0.49 8.29 11.61
CA LEU A 89 0.83 6.96 12.13
C LEU A 89 0.18 6.68 13.50
N GLU A 90 0.09 7.67 14.37
CA GLU A 90 -0.65 7.58 15.64
C GLU A 90 -2.15 7.37 15.38
N ASN A 91 -2.73 8.02 14.38
CA ASN A 91 -4.11 7.78 13.99
C ASN A 91 -4.29 6.37 13.42
N ALA A 92 -3.39 5.92 12.55
CA ALA A 92 -3.41 4.58 11.98
C ALA A 92 -3.29 3.48 13.05
N ALA A 93 -2.44 3.70 14.06
CA ALA A 93 -2.23 2.77 15.17
C ALA A 93 -3.53 2.51 15.99
N LYS A 94 -4.44 3.48 16.08
CA LYS A 94 -5.77 3.29 16.70
C LYS A 94 -6.60 2.22 16.00
N TYR A 95 -6.33 1.99 14.71
CA TYR A 95 -6.97 0.97 13.89
C TYR A 95 -6.11 -0.30 13.73
N ASN A 96 -5.08 -0.46 14.57
CA ASN A 96 -4.11 -1.57 14.49
C ASN A 96 -3.40 -1.69 13.13
N MET A 97 -3.28 -0.55 12.44
CA MET A 97 -2.61 -0.45 11.15
C MET A 97 -1.15 -0.04 11.37
N HIS A 98 -0.20 -0.87 10.96
CA HIS A 98 1.22 -0.65 11.21
C HIS A 98 2.02 -0.53 9.91
N PRO A 99 3.05 0.34 9.87
CA PRO A 99 4.01 0.39 8.78
C PRO A 99 4.65 -0.96 8.44
N VAL A 100 4.50 -1.37 7.20
CA VAL A 100 5.21 -2.53 6.62
C VAL A 100 5.83 -2.10 5.30
N TYR A 101 7.09 -2.50 5.11
CA TYR A 101 7.79 -2.34 3.85
C TYR A 101 7.88 -3.69 3.14
N PHE A 102 7.27 -3.75 1.96
CA PHE A 102 7.46 -4.86 1.04
C PHE A 102 8.68 -4.60 0.18
N ILE A 103 9.48 -5.65 0.01
CA ILE A 103 10.59 -5.69 -0.94
C ILE A 103 10.06 -6.15 -2.29
N ASP A 104 10.78 -5.86 -3.37
CA ASP A 104 10.48 -6.48 -4.66
C ASP A 104 10.85 -7.96 -4.56
N LEU A 105 9.86 -8.85 -4.66
CA LEU A 105 10.08 -10.27 -4.50
C LEU A 105 9.13 -11.09 -5.38
N VAL A 106 9.71 -11.87 -6.27
CA VAL A 106 8.98 -12.89 -7.03
C VAL A 106 8.82 -14.13 -6.15
N LEU A 107 7.57 -14.49 -5.85
CA LEU A 107 7.19 -15.70 -5.11
C LEU A 107 7.24 -16.90 -6.06
N ALA A 108 8.46 -17.33 -6.40
CA ALA A 108 8.73 -18.41 -7.34
C ALA A 108 8.06 -19.72 -6.92
N LYS A 109 7.82 -20.62 -7.89
CA LYS A 109 7.15 -21.91 -7.67
C LYS A 109 7.90 -22.78 -6.65
N ASP A 110 9.19 -22.64 -6.48
CA ASP A 110 10.02 -23.40 -5.54
C ASP A 110 10.23 -22.67 -4.21
N TRP A 111 9.73 -21.43 -4.07
CA TRP A 111 9.88 -20.65 -2.87
C TRP A 111 9.08 -21.23 -1.70
N SER A 112 9.68 -21.25 -0.51
CA SER A 112 9.01 -21.67 0.72
C SER A 112 9.21 -20.63 1.81
N LEU A 113 8.10 -20.20 2.41
CA LEU A 113 8.07 -19.30 3.56
C LEU A 113 7.25 -19.97 4.65
N LYS A 114 7.71 -19.84 5.91
CA LYS A 114 6.97 -20.35 7.05
C LYS A 114 5.59 -19.67 7.11
N ASN A 115 4.53 -20.45 7.25
CA ASN A 115 3.13 -19.99 7.28
C ASN A 115 2.66 -19.26 6.01
N TYR A 116 3.34 -19.46 4.88
CA TYR A 116 2.88 -18.99 3.58
C TYR A 116 2.10 -20.10 2.89
N THR A 117 0.83 -19.84 2.59
CA THR A 117 0.04 -20.72 1.71
C THR A 117 0.50 -20.48 0.29
N LYS A 118 1.18 -21.48 -0.26
CA LYS A 118 1.70 -21.44 -1.61
C LYS A 118 0.57 -21.42 -2.63
N GLN A 119 0.76 -20.63 -3.69
CA GLN A 119 -0.17 -20.62 -4.81
C GLN A 119 -0.17 -21.96 -5.55
N GLU A 120 -1.33 -22.28 -6.14
CA GLU A 120 -1.51 -23.50 -6.90
C GLU A 120 -0.58 -23.58 -8.12
N SER A 121 -0.14 -24.79 -8.48
CA SER A 121 0.84 -24.98 -9.57
C SER A 121 0.36 -24.45 -10.92
N TRP A 122 -0.95 -24.51 -11.17
CA TRP A 122 -1.56 -24.04 -12.42
C TRP A 122 -1.37 -22.53 -12.63
N LEU A 123 -1.27 -21.73 -11.57
CA LEU A 123 -1.07 -20.28 -11.66
C LEU A 123 0.24 -19.97 -12.40
N TYR A 124 1.32 -20.64 -12.00
CA TYR A 124 2.65 -20.48 -12.60
C TYR A 124 2.67 -20.92 -14.07
N GLU A 125 1.89 -21.94 -14.43
CA GLU A 125 1.73 -22.38 -15.82
C GLU A 125 1.00 -21.32 -16.65
N LYS A 126 -0.08 -20.74 -16.13
CA LYS A 126 -0.81 -19.65 -16.80
C LYS A 126 0.02 -18.38 -16.96
N ILE A 127 0.89 -18.07 -16.00
CA ILE A 127 1.84 -16.97 -16.12
C ILE A 127 2.84 -17.25 -17.25
N ARG A 128 3.39 -18.47 -17.32
CA ARG A 128 4.31 -18.86 -18.41
C ARG A 128 3.64 -18.82 -19.79
N GLU A 129 2.37 -19.19 -19.86
CA GLU A 129 1.54 -19.09 -21.07
C GLU A 129 1.15 -17.66 -21.45
N GLY A 130 1.48 -16.65 -20.63
CA GLY A 130 1.10 -15.25 -20.85
C GLY A 130 -0.39 -14.95 -20.62
N LYS A 131 -1.13 -15.90 -20.01
CA LYS A 131 -2.58 -15.76 -19.73
C LYS A 131 -2.86 -15.02 -18.43
N ILE A 132 -1.90 -15.01 -17.51
CA ILE A 132 -1.95 -14.27 -16.24
C ILE A 132 -0.68 -13.45 -16.13
N SER A 133 -0.79 -12.23 -15.61
CA SER A 133 0.38 -11.35 -15.41
C SER A 133 1.35 -11.94 -14.38
N ALA A 134 2.66 -11.79 -14.63
CA ALA A 134 3.70 -12.14 -13.65
C ALA A 134 3.59 -11.31 -12.34
N ASP A 135 2.90 -10.17 -12.39
CA ASP A 135 2.57 -9.38 -11.20
C ASP A 135 1.76 -10.18 -10.17
N ALA A 136 1.00 -11.20 -10.59
CA ALA A 136 0.18 -12.02 -9.69
C ALA A 136 1.02 -12.83 -8.66
N VAL A 137 2.30 -13.05 -8.94
CA VAL A 137 3.24 -13.73 -8.03
C VAL A 137 4.38 -12.82 -7.58
N THR A 138 4.25 -11.50 -7.79
CA THR A 138 5.29 -10.53 -7.45
C THR A 138 4.82 -9.60 -6.35
N LEU A 139 5.48 -9.65 -5.20
CA LEU A 139 5.34 -8.62 -4.17
C LEU A 139 6.05 -7.37 -4.65
N LYS A 140 5.28 -6.31 -4.93
CA LYS A 140 5.84 -5.03 -5.37
C LYS A 140 6.50 -4.31 -4.21
N ARG A 141 7.69 -3.78 -4.44
CA ARG A 141 8.41 -2.90 -3.50
C ARG A 141 7.56 -1.67 -3.16
N ARG A 142 7.16 -1.53 -1.89
CA ARG A 142 6.39 -0.36 -1.41
C ARG A 142 6.29 -0.31 0.10
N TRP A 143 6.02 0.89 0.62
CA TRP A 143 5.48 1.08 1.96
C TRP A 143 3.96 0.89 1.94
N CYS A 144 3.43 0.26 2.99
CA CYS A 144 1.99 0.10 3.20
C CYS A 144 1.67 0.09 4.69
N LEU A 145 0.41 0.37 5.03
CA LEU A 145 -0.13 0.08 6.34
C LEU A 145 -0.80 -1.29 6.30
N ALA A 146 -0.35 -2.22 7.13
CA ALA A 146 -0.96 -3.54 7.24
C ALA A 146 -1.74 -3.66 8.55
N ASP A 147 -2.88 -4.34 8.50
CA ASP A 147 -3.69 -4.67 9.66
C ASP A 147 -3.11 -5.90 10.37
N PHE A 148 -2.86 -5.79 11.67
CA PHE A 148 -2.35 -6.89 12.51
C PHE A 148 -3.40 -7.42 13.48
N SER A 149 -4.69 -7.21 13.20
CA SER A 149 -5.79 -7.76 13.98
C SER A 149 -5.70 -9.28 13.99
N VAL A 150 -5.70 -9.86 15.20
CA VAL A 150 -5.54 -11.31 15.36
C VAL A 150 -6.84 -11.99 14.95
N GLY A 151 -6.79 -12.75 13.86
CA GLY A 151 -7.85 -13.70 13.53
C GLY A 151 -7.91 -14.82 14.57
N VAL A 152 -9.11 -15.35 14.81
CA VAL A 152 -9.30 -16.55 15.62
C VAL A 152 -9.56 -17.75 14.72
N ASP A 153 -9.22 -18.95 15.19
CA ASP A 153 -9.65 -20.17 14.53
C ASP A 153 -11.18 -20.25 14.60
N TYR A 154 -11.83 -20.07 13.45
CA TYR A 154 -13.29 -19.93 13.29
C TYR A 154 -14.04 -21.28 13.47
N THR A 155 -13.77 -21.98 14.56
CA THR A 155 -14.31 -23.32 14.85
C THR A 155 -15.77 -23.32 15.26
N ASP A 156 -16.27 -22.20 15.79
CA ASP A 156 -17.65 -22.03 16.27
C ASP A 156 -18.55 -21.26 15.27
N GLY A 157 -18.00 -20.90 14.10
CA GLY A 157 -18.72 -20.13 13.09
C GLY A 157 -19.02 -18.67 13.49
N SER A 158 -18.46 -18.18 14.61
CA SER A 158 -18.72 -16.82 15.10
C SER A 158 -18.30 -15.73 14.11
N GLN A 159 -17.31 -15.98 13.24
CA GLN A 159 -16.88 -15.07 12.18
C GLN A 159 -16.68 -13.64 12.71
N VAL A 160 -15.85 -13.49 13.75
CA VAL A 160 -15.53 -12.20 14.36
C VAL A 160 -14.02 -12.09 14.57
N PHE A 161 -13.47 -10.90 14.38
CA PHE A 161 -12.17 -10.53 14.93
C PHE A 161 -12.37 -9.99 16.35
N PRO A 162 -11.82 -10.63 17.40
CA PRO A 162 -11.91 -10.10 18.75
C PRO A 162 -11.29 -8.71 18.82
N ASN A 163 -12.00 -7.75 19.43
CA ASN A 163 -11.56 -6.36 19.57
C ASN A 163 -11.19 -5.69 18.23
N ASP A 164 -11.92 -6.01 17.16
CA ASP A 164 -11.72 -5.39 15.85
C ASP A 164 -11.83 -3.87 15.93
N PRO A 165 -10.75 -3.11 15.69
CA PRO A 165 -10.80 -1.66 15.82
C PRO A 165 -11.64 -1.00 14.71
N TRP A 166 -11.99 -1.74 13.65
CA TRP A 166 -12.88 -1.27 12.60
C TRP A 166 -14.35 -1.53 12.89
N ALA A 167 -14.68 -2.32 13.93
CA ALA A 167 -16.05 -2.68 14.26
C ALA A 167 -17.01 -1.49 14.40
N PRO A 168 -16.62 -0.35 15.01
CA PRO A 168 -17.50 0.82 15.09
C PRO A 168 -17.90 1.39 13.73
N ILE A 169 -16.98 1.37 12.75
CA ILE A 169 -17.27 1.83 11.39
C ILE A 169 -18.22 0.85 10.70
N ILE A 170 -17.97 -0.45 10.83
CA ILE A 170 -18.84 -1.48 10.23
C ILE A 170 -20.24 -1.45 10.84
N GLU A 171 -20.34 -1.29 12.16
CA GLU A 171 -21.63 -1.21 12.86
C GLU A 171 -22.44 0.00 12.40
N LYS A 172 -21.81 1.18 12.26
CA LYS A 172 -22.45 2.37 11.70
C LYS A 172 -22.97 2.13 10.29
N LEU A 173 -22.17 1.50 9.43
CA LEU A 173 -22.55 1.23 8.04
C LEU A 173 -23.75 0.28 7.94
N ARG A 174 -23.86 -0.69 8.83
CA ARG A 174 -24.98 -1.66 8.86
C ARG A 174 -26.22 -1.12 9.54
N ARG A 175 -26.07 -0.60 10.75
CA ARG A 175 -27.22 -0.26 11.61
C ARG A 175 -27.78 1.11 11.27
N ASP A 176 -26.89 2.10 11.18
CA ASP A 176 -27.30 3.50 11.08
C ASP A 176 -27.55 3.91 9.63
N LEU A 177 -26.62 3.56 8.75
CA LEU A 177 -26.67 3.94 7.34
C LEU A 177 -27.33 2.88 6.45
N ARG A 178 -27.35 1.61 6.88
CA ARG A 178 -27.95 0.48 6.14
C ARG A 178 -27.45 0.35 4.70
N VAL A 179 -26.16 0.63 4.49
CA VAL A 179 -25.51 0.64 3.16
C VAL A 179 -24.69 -0.62 2.87
N ILE A 180 -24.51 -1.50 3.86
CA ILE A 180 -23.88 -2.81 3.69
C ILE A 180 -24.71 -3.89 4.42
N GLY A 181 -24.73 -5.10 3.88
CA GLY A 181 -25.49 -6.24 4.36
C GLY A 181 -24.89 -6.97 5.57
N LYS A 182 -25.67 -7.90 6.12
CA LYS A 182 -25.25 -8.89 7.12
C LYS A 182 -26.06 -10.17 6.94
N TYR A 183 -25.49 -11.33 7.29
CA TYR A 183 -26.29 -12.54 7.53
C TYR A 183 -26.92 -12.46 8.93
N ASP A 184 -27.97 -13.26 9.18
CA ASP A 184 -28.76 -13.17 10.41
C ASP A 184 -27.91 -13.29 11.68
N ASN A 185 -26.95 -14.22 11.67
CA ASN A 185 -26.07 -14.52 12.81
C ASN A 185 -24.78 -13.69 12.85
N THR A 186 -24.49 -12.85 11.85
CA THR A 186 -23.25 -12.07 11.82
C THR A 186 -23.37 -10.85 12.74
N PRO A 187 -22.45 -10.67 13.72
CA PRO A 187 -22.45 -9.50 14.60
C PRO A 187 -22.31 -8.19 13.83
N CYS A 188 -22.97 -7.11 14.29
CA CYS A 188 -23.01 -5.84 13.57
C CYS A 188 -21.62 -5.27 13.25
N GLY A 189 -20.65 -5.34 14.16
CA GLY A 189 -19.29 -4.84 13.94
C GLY A 189 -18.39 -5.77 13.12
N SER A 190 -18.84 -6.97 12.74
CA SER A 190 -17.98 -7.97 12.10
C SER A 190 -17.66 -7.63 10.63
N ARG A 191 -16.41 -7.73 10.22
CA ARG A 191 -15.99 -7.60 8.80
C ARG A 191 -16.52 -8.70 7.87
N PHE A 192 -17.01 -9.80 8.43
CA PHE A 192 -17.56 -10.92 7.69
C PHE A 192 -18.93 -10.59 7.10
N ALA A 193 -19.38 -11.37 6.11
CA ALA A 193 -20.63 -11.15 5.38
C ALA A 193 -20.72 -9.84 4.57
N ILE A 194 -19.64 -9.06 4.51
CA ILE A 194 -19.52 -7.90 3.62
C ILE A 194 -19.04 -8.40 2.26
N THR A 195 -19.84 -8.19 1.23
CA THR A 195 -19.52 -8.60 -0.14
C THR A 195 -18.31 -7.84 -0.69
N PRO A 196 -17.58 -8.39 -1.68
CA PRO A 196 -16.48 -7.67 -2.32
C PRO A 196 -16.87 -6.27 -2.82
N LYS A 197 -18.06 -6.16 -3.43
CA LYS A 197 -18.58 -4.89 -3.93
C LYS A 197 -18.81 -3.87 -2.80
N GLU A 198 -19.42 -4.29 -1.69
CA GLU A 198 -19.63 -3.41 -0.53
C GLU A 198 -18.31 -2.94 0.09
N TRP A 199 -17.28 -3.80 0.09
CA TRP A 199 -15.93 -3.40 0.50
C TRP A 199 -15.39 -2.27 -0.36
N ASP A 200 -15.45 -2.44 -1.69
CA ASP A 200 -14.86 -1.50 -2.63
C ASP A 200 -15.62 -0.19 -2.73
N ASP A 201 -16.95 -0.26 -2.81
CA ASP A 201 -17.83 0.89 -3.04
C ASP A 201 -18.06 1.71 -1.76
N VAL A 202 -18.09 1.06 -0.60
CA VAL A 202 -18.52 1.69 0.66
C VAL A 202 -17.47 1.60 1.74
N VAL A 203 -17.11 0.41 2.20
CA VAL A 203 -16.34 0.26 3.46
C VAL A 203 -14.98 0.94 3.36
N LEU A 204 -14.25 0.73 2.26
CA LEU A 204 -12.93 1.35 2.08
C LEU A 204 -12.97 2.87 2.06
N ALA A 205 -14.06 3.49 1.60
CA ALA A 205 -14.19 4.95 1.63
C ALA A 205 -14.30 5.48 3.08
N TYR A 206 -15.05 4.78 3.93
CA TYR A 206 -15.16 5.15 5.34
C TYR A 206 -13.88 4.87 6.13
N MET A 207 -13.19 3.76 5.82
CA MET A 207 -11.87 3.47 6.39
C MET A 207 -10.83 4.51 5.95
N ALA A 208 -10.81 4.89 4.67
CA ALA A 208 -9.95 5.94 4.15
C ALA A 208 -10.20 7.27 4.88
N SER A 209 -11.46 7.66 5.03
CA SER A 209 -11.86 8.86 5.78
C SER A 209 -11.39 8.81 7.23
N ALA A 210 -11.56 7.68 7.92
CA ALA A 210 -11.10 7.48 9.29
C ALA A 210 -9.57 7.58 9.43
N LEU A 211 -8.83 7.12 8.42
CA LEU A 211 -7.38 7.26 8.32
C LEU A 211 -6.92 8.64 7.83
N ARG A 212 -7.85 9.50 7.41
CA ARG A 212 -7.57 10.82 6.79
C ARG A 212 -6.75 10.69 5.49
N VAL A 213 -7.04 9.66 4.71
CA VAL A 213 -6.48 9.45 3.36
C VAL A 213 -7.59 9.47 2.33
N THR A 214 -7.21 9.64 1.07
CA THR A 214 -8.14 9.51 -0.05
C THR A 214 -8.43 8.05 -0.36
N ARG A 215 -9.59 7.76 -0.95
CA ARG A 215 -9.94 6.40 -1.41
C ARG A 215 -8.89 5.84 -2.39
N ALA A 216 -8.31 6.69 -3.24
CA ALA A 216 -7.26 6.31 -4.19
C ALA A 216 -5.97 5.83 -3.53
N GLN A 217 -5.72 6.21 -2.26
CA GLN A 217 -4.57 5.76 -1.48
C GLN A 217 -4.84 4.47 -0.69
N THR A 218 -6.06 3.95 -0.75
CA THR A 218 -6.44 2.67 -0.12
C THR A 218 -6.61 1.59 -1.18
N CYS A 219 -6.00 0.43 -0.93
CA CYS A 219 -6.22 -0.77 -1.71
C CYS A 219 -6.54 -1.92 -0.76
N LEU A 220 -7.47 -2.78 -1.17
CA LEU A 220 -7.70 -4.05 -0.51
C LEU A 220 -6.96 -5.11 -1.33
N GLU A 221 -5.75 -5.45 -0.90
CA GLU A 221 -5.01 -6.56 -1.48
C GLU A 221 -5.63 -7.86 -0.99
N ARG A 222 -6.56 -8.43 -1.76
CA ARG A 222 -7.04 -9.79 -1.52
C ARG A 222 -6.16 -10.77 -2.27
N ALA A 223 -5.87 -11.91 -1.65
CA ALA A 223 -5.62 -13.11 -2.43
C ALA A 223 -6.89 -13.34 -3.26
N GLY A 224 -6.80 -13.15 -4.57
CA GLY A 224 -7.95 -13.27 -5.47
C GLY A 224 -8.63 -14.63 -5.36
N GLU A 225 -9.90 -14.67 -5.75
CA GLU A 225 -10.65 -15.91 -6.01
C GLU A 225 -10.04 -16.71 -7.17
#